data_AF-A0A183DE17-F1
#
_entry.id   AF-A0A183DE17-F1
#
_cell.length_a   1.000
_cell.length_b   1.000
_cell.length_c   1.000
_cell.angle_alpha   90.00
_cell.angle_beta   90.00
_cell.angle_gamma   90.00
#
_symmetry.space_group_name_H-M   'P 1'
#
loop_
_entity.id
_entity.type
_entity.pdbx_description
1 polymer ?
#
loop_
_entity_poly.entity_id
_entity_poly.type
_entity_poly.pdbx_seq_one_letter_code
_entity_poly.pdbx_strand_id
1 'polypeptide(L)'
;MQVPQHSEQVERLECREVVEFTYKAITIKKMLPSLNICDKLSVRMDERGILSIQFMIEQTENAHTFLEFYVSSINFYAFLLLL
;
A
#
# COMPACT_ATOMS: atom_id res chain seq x y z
N MET A 1 -14.93 6.30 -2.99
CA MET A 1 -15.11 5.79 -1.62
C MET A 1 -14.00 6.38 -0.77
N GLN A 2 -14.30 6.97 0.38
CA GLN A 2 -13.31 7.49 1.33
C GLN A 2 -13.36 6.63 2.59
N VAL A 3 -12.20 6.35 3.21
CA VAL A 3 -12.11 5.64 4.49
C VAL A 3 -11.83 6.68 5.58
N PRO A 4 -12.79 6.96 6.48
CA PRO A 4 -12.57 7.90 7.58
C PRO A 4 -11.48 7.41 8.55
N GLN A 5 -10.71 8.34 9.11
CA GLN A 5 -9.64 8.04 10.07
C GLN A 5 -10.10 7.21 11.27
N HIS A 6 -11.33 7.42 11.75
CA HIS A 6 -11.90 6.73 12.91
C HIS A 6 -12.86 5.61 12.52
N SER A 7 -12.76 5.08 11.30
CA SER A 7 -13.53 3.90 10.92
C SER A 7 -12.97 2.64 11.59
N GLU A 8 -13.83 1.66 11.83
CA GLU A 8 -13.43 0.34 12.39
C GLU A 8 -12.42 -0.41 11.52
N GLN A 9 -12.28 -0.01 10.25
CA GLN A 9 -11.33 -0.60 9.30
C GLN A 9 -9.90 -0.05 9.48
N VAL A 10 -9.70 1.02 10.27
CA VAL A 10 -8.42 1.69 10.45
C VAL A 10 -7.89 1.42 11.85
N GLU A 11 -6.90 0.53 11.96
CA GLU A 11 -6.22 0.25 13.23
C GLU A 11 -5.24 1.36 13.63
N ARG A 12 -4.56 1.96 12.64
CA ARG A 12 -3.56 3.03 12.85
C ARG A 12 -3.46 3.90 11.61
N LEU A 13 -3.40 5.21 11.81
CA LEU A 13 -3.16 6.20 10.75
C LEU A 13 -2.12 7.21 11.20
N GLU A 14 -1.08 7.41 10.39
CA GLU A 14 -0.05 8.42 10.60
C GLU A 14 0.21 9.15 9.28
N CYS A 15 -0.42 10.32 9.12
CA CYS A 15 -0.22 11.20 7.98
C CYS A 15 0.20 12.57 8.49
N ARG A 16 1.44 12.99 8.21
CA ARG A 16 1.95 14.32 8.59
C ARG A 16 1.47 15.40 7.63
N GLU A 17 1.31 15.02 6.37
CA GLU A 17 0.99 15.92 5.26
C GLU A 17 -0.02 15.25 4.34
N VAL A 18 -0.76 16.07 3.60
CA VAL A 18 -1.65 15.59 2.54
C VAL A 18 -0.79 15.35 1.30
N VAL A 19 -0.81 14.11 0.80
CA VAL A 19 -0.06 13.71 -0.39
C VAL A 19 -0.98 13.04 -1.40
N GLU A 20 -0.65 13.19 -2.68
CA GLU A 20 -1.37 12.58 -3.79
C GLU A 20 -0.41 11.99 -4.82
N PHE A 21 -0.62 10.71 -5.17
CA PHE A 21 0.17 10.01 -6.18
C PHE A 21 -0.72 9.12 -7.05
N THR A 22 -0.34 8.98 -8.32
CA THR A 22 -1.09 8.18 -9.30
C THR A 22 -0.32 6.93 -9.67
N TYR A 23 -0.98 5.78 -9.62
CA TYR A 23 -0.38 4.48 -9.92
C TYR A 23 -1.08 3.80 -11.08
N LYS A 24 -0.36 2.98 -11.85
CA LYS A 24 -0.97 2.17 -12.91
C LYS A 24 -1.91 1.14 -12.28
N ALA A 25 -3.20 1.23 -12.61
CA ALA A 25 -4.22 0.31 -12.10
C ALA A 25 -3.87 -1.17 -12.36
N ILE A 26 -3.26 -1.47 -13.51
CA ILE A 26 -2.80 -2.84 -13.85
C ILE A 26 -1.77 -3.38 -12.86
N THR A 27 -0.94 -2.53 -12.25
CA THR A 27 0.06 -2.94 -11.25
C THR A 27 -0.61 -3.19 -9.92
N ILE A 28 -1.51 -2.29 -9.49
CA ILE A 28 -2.29 -2.44 -8.26
C ILE A 28 -3.13 -3.72 -8.29
N LYS A 29 -3.78 -4.02 -9.41
CA LYS A 29 -4.61 -5.23 -9.58
C LYS A 29 -3.86 -6.54 -9.36
N LYS A 30 -2.52 -6.57 -9.51
CA LYS A 30 -1.72 -7.78 -9.25
C LYS A 30 -1.69 -8.17 -7.77
N MET A 31 -2.02 -7.25 -6.87
CA MET A 31 -2.04 -7.49 -5.43
C MET A 31 -3.37 -8.04 -4.92
N LEU A 32 -4.41 -8.09 -5.76
CA LEU A 32 -5.75 -8.57 -5.37
C LEU A 32 -5.74 -9.98 -4.74
N PRO A 33 -4.96 -10.96 -5.24
CA PRO A 33 -4.89 -12.26 -4.58
C PRO A 33 -4.39 -12.18 -3.14
N SER A 34 -3.40 -11.31 -2.85
CA SER A 34 -2.89 -11.09 -1.50
C SER A 34 -3.91 -10.38 -0.62
N LEU A 35 -4.64 -9.40 -1.17
CA LEU A 35 -5.73 -8.71 -0.47
C LEU A 35 -6.85 -9.68 -0.06
N ASN A 36 -7.14 -10.68 -0.90
CA ASN A 36 -8.23 -11.64 -0.64
C ASN A 36 -7.92 -12.64 0.50
N ILE A 37 -6.66 -12.77 0.91
CA ILE A 37 -6.23 -13.76 1.91
C ILE A 37 -5.61 -13.13 3.15
N CYS A 38 -5.40 -11.81 3.17
CA CYS A 38 -4.79 -11.14 4.30
C CYS A 38 -5.82 -10.79 5.38
N ASP A 39 -5.37 -10.80 6.62
CA ASP A 39 -6.15 -10.33 7.77
C ASP A 39 -5.96 -8.83 7.98
N LYS A 40 -4.73 -8.35 7.71
CA LYS A 40 -4.37 -6.94 7.82
C LYS A 40 -3.52 -6.51 6.65
N LEU A 41 -3.61 -5.22 6.32
CA LEU A 41 -2.71 -4.59 5.37
C LEU A 41 -2.19 -3.26 5.91
N SER A 42 -0.96 -2.93 5.55
CA SER A 42 -0.33 -1.64 5.81
C SER A 42 -0.02 -0.96 4.49
N VAL A 43 -0.45 0.30 4.35
CA VAL A 43 -0.14 1.16 3.21
C VAL A 43 0.83 2.24 3.67
N ARG A 44 1.96 2.36 2.98
CA ARG A 44 3.00 3.35 3.27
C ARG A 44 3.45 4.01 1.98
N MET A 45 3.71 5.31 2.05
CA MET A 45 4.15 6.10 0.91
C MET A 45 5.28 7.02 1.36
N ASP A 46 6.26 7.22 0.49
CA ASP A 46 7.32 8.21 0.70
C ASP A 46 7.18 9.42 -0.25
N GLU A 47 7.99 10.44 -0.02
CA GLU A 47 8.03 11.67 -0.81
C GLU A 47 8.37 11.45 -2.29
N ARG A 48 8.97 10.30 -2.63
CA ARG A 48 9.34 9.94 -4.01
C ARG A 48 8.15 9.31 -4.75
N GLY A 49 7.04 9.07 -4.06
CA GLY A 49 5.86 8.40 -4.61
C GLY A 49 6.03 6.89 -4.73
N ILE A 50 6.93 6.28 -3.95
CA ILE A 50 6.97 4.83 -3.80
C ILE A 50 5.88 4.41 -2.83
N LEU A 51 4.96 3.58 -3.32
CA LEU A 51 3.92 2.91 -2.54
C LEU A 51 4.47 1.56 -2.07
N SER A 52 4.50 1.35 -0.77
CA SER A 52 4.71 0.04 -0.11
C SER A 52 3.36 -0.44 0.43
N ILE A 53 2.96 -1.64 0.01
CA ILE A 53 1.79 -2.33 0.58
C ILE A 53 2.27 -3.66 1.15
N GLN A 54 2.05 -3.84 2.45
CA GLN A 54 2.38 -5.05 3.17
C GLN A 54 1.12 -5.74 3.65
N PHE A 55 0.95 -7.00 3.26
CA PHE A 55 -0.15 -7.87 3.67
C PHE A 55 0.32 -8.81 4.77
N MET A 56 -0.43 -8.89 5.86
CA MET A 56 -0.23 -9.87 6.93
C MET A 56 -1.26 -10.99 6.78
N ILE A 57 -0.78 -12.22 6.75
CA ILE A 57 -1.59 -13.43 6.71
C ILE A 57 -1.32 -14.21 8.00
N GLU A 58 -2.35 -14.36 8.82
CA GLU A 58 -2.33 -15.16 10.02
C GLU A 58 -2.37 -16.65 9.66
N GLN A 59 -1.55 -17.44 10.34
CA GLN A 59 -1.51 -18.89 10.22
C GLN A 59 -1.86 -19.53 11.56
N THR A 60 -1.98 -20.86 11.56
CA THR A 60 -2.09 -21.63 12.81
C THR A 60 -0.87 -21.39 13.71
N GLU A 61 -1.06 -21.47 15.03
CA GLU A 61 0.02 -21.42 16.02
C GLU A 61 0.75 -20.06 16.15
N ASN A 62 0.04 -18.93 15.97
CA ASN A 62 0.59 -17.57 16.06
C ASN A 62 1.73 -17.26 15.07
N ALA A 63 1.84 -18.04 13.98
CA ALA A 63 2.74 -17.72 12.89
C ALA A 63 2.10 -16.67 11.97
N HIS A 64 2.92 -15.75 11.46
CA HIS A 64 2.50 -14.73 10.51
C HIS A 64 3.37 -14.77 9.27
N THR A 65 2.75 -14.72 8.09
CA THR A 65 3.44 -14.50 6.82
C THR A 65 3.16 -13.09 6.33
N PHE A 66 4.21 -12.42 5.85
CA PHE A 66 4.11 -11.09 5.28
C PHE A 66 4.43 -11.13 3.79
N LEU A 67 3.57 -10.52 2.97
CA LEU A 67 3.82 -10.27 1.56
C LEU A 67 3.99 -8.76 1.37
N GLU A 68 5.07 -8.32 0.75
CA GLU A 68 5.32 -6.89 0.52
C GLU A 68 5.47 -6.58 -0.96
N PHE A 69 4.77 -5.53 -1.40
CA PHE A 69 4.79 -5.02 -2.76
C PHE A 69 5.25 -3.57 -2.76
N TYR A 70 6.10 -3.24 -3.73
CA TYR A 70 6.58 -1.89 -3.97
C TYR A 70 6.16 -1.44 -5.37
N VAL A 71 5.58 -0.24 -5.47
CA VAL A 71 5.12 0.34 -6.75
C VAL A 71 5.53 1.80 -6.82
N SER A 72 6.14 2.18 -7.93
CA SER A 72 6.42 3.59 -8.21
C SER A 72 5.20 4.30 -8.81
N SER A 73 5.01 5.55 -8.40
CA SER A 73 4.06 6.48 -9.03
C SER A 73 4.37 6.64 -10.52
N ILE A 74 3.36 6.91 -11.34
CA ILE A 74 3.54 7.16 -12.79
C ILE A 74 4.49 8.35 -13.01
N ASN A 75 4.46 9.36 -12.13
CA ASN A 75 5.33 10.53 -12.21
C ASN A 75 6.80 10.21 -11.88
N PHE A 76 7.09 9.08 -11.24
CA PHE A 76 8.45 8.65 -10.95
C PHE A 76 9.27 8.42 -12.24
N TYR A 77 8.64 7.89 -13.29
CA TYR A 77 9.29 7.68 -14.58
C TYR A 77 9.58 9.00 -15.31
N ALA A 78 8.74 10.03 -15.12
CA ALA A 78 9.03 11.36 -15.63
C ALA A 78 10.30 11.93 -14.98
N PHE A 79 10.49 11.70 -13.68
CA PHE A 79 11.70 12.10 -12.97
C PHE A 79 12.96 11.37 -13.48
N LEU A 80 12.87 10.06 -13.73
CA LEU A 80 13.98 9.29 -14.32
C LEU A 80 14.33 9.71 -15.75
N LEU A 81 13.36 10.17 -16.54
CA LEU A 81 13.61 10.67 -17.90
C LEU A 81 14.21 12.08 -17.93
N LEU A 82 14.18 12.79 -16.79
CA LEU A 82 14.73 14.15 -16.64
C LEU A 82 16.13 14.17 -16.01
N LEU A 83 16.68 13.00 -15.64
CA LEU A 83 18.04 12.80 -15.13
C LEU A 83 18.93 12.16 -16.21
#